data_AF-A0A0B7LD13-F1
#
_entry.id   AF-A0A0B7LD13-F1
#
_cell.length_a   1.000
_cell.length_b   1.000
_cell.length_c   1.000
_cell.angle_alpha   90.00
_cell.angle_beta   90.00
_cell.angle_gamma   90.00
#
_symmetry.space_group_name_H-M   'P 1'
#
loop_
_entity.id
_entity.type
_entity.pdbx_description
1 polymer ?
#
loop_
_entity_poly.entity_id
_entity_poly.type
_entity_poly.pdbx_seq_one_letter_code
_entity_poly.pdbx_strand_id
1 'polypeptide(L)'
;MIGVVARENAAEQIKQYQKFTVNISDETSMLAMEQAGFISHQEKLERLGVHYEISERTQTPILDACPLVLDCRVDRIVEEDGICHIFAKILERLVAPELLDEKGHFKNQLFAPTYFMGDGYQRVYRYLDKRVDMKGSFIKKARKKDGKN
;
A
#
# COMPACT_ATOMS: atom_id res chain seq x y z
N MET A 1 0.04 -0.86 -10.56
CA MET A 1 -1.34 -0.63 -11.03
C MET A 1 -2.25 -0.89 -9.85
N ILE A 2 -3.28 -0.07 -9.67
CA ILE A 2 -4.36 -0.33 -8.71
C ILE A 2 -5.69 -0.50 -9.47
N GLY A 3 -6.59 -1.30 -8.92
CA GLY A 3 -7.97 -1.42 -9.38
C GLY A 3 -8.90 -0.71 -8.41
N VAL A 4 -9.78 0.14 -8.92
CA VAL A 4 -10.80 0.84 -8.12
C VAL A 4 -12.14 0.71 -8.82
N VAL A 5 -13.22 0.47 -8.08
CA VAL A 5 -14.57 0.42 -8.66
C VAL A 5 -14.88 1.76 -9.33
N ALA A 6 -15.28 1.74 -10.60
CA ALA A 6 -15.33 2.92 -11.46
C ALA A 6 -16.32 3.99 -10.99
N ARG A 7 -17.38 3.58 -10.28
CA ARG A 7 -18.43 4.46 -9.73
C ARG A 7 -18.12 4.99 -8.32
N GLU A 8 -17.01 4.60 -7.71
CA GLU A 8 -16.65 5.04 -6.36
C GLU A 8 -15.92 6.38 -6.40
N ASN A 9 -16.08 7.19 -5.35
CA ASN A 9 -15.49 8.52 -5.25
C ASN A 9 -13.96 8.52 -5.50
N ALA A 10 -13.25 7.48 -5.05
CA ALA A 10 -11.82 7.36 -5.30
C ALA A 10 -11.48 7.33 -6.80
N ALA A 11 -12.27 6.63 -7.63
CA ALA A 11 -12.04 6.58 -9.07
C ALA A 11 -12.30 7.94 -9.73
N GLU A 12 -13.37 8.63 -9.33
CA GLU A 12 -13.72 9.97 -9.82
C GLU A 12 -12.61 10.99 -9.50
N GLN A 13 -12.15 11.01 -8.24
CA GLN A 13 -11.08 11.90 -7.79
C GLN A 13 -9.77 11.61 -8.55
N ILE A 14 -9.39 10.34 -8.73
CA ILE A 14 -8.17 10.00 -9.47
C ILE A 14 -8.29 10.38 -10.96
N LYS A 15 -9.46 10.19 -11.58
CA LYS A 15 -9.73 10.63 -12.96
C LYS A 15 -9.61 12.15 -13.09
N GLN A 16 -10.12 12.91 -12.13
CA GLN A 16 -10.07 14.37 -12.16
C GLN A 16 -8.66 14.93 -11.91
N TYR A 17 -7.99 14.47 -10.84
CA TYR A 17 -6.74 15.08 -10.38
C TYR A 17 -5.48 14.42 -10.94
N GLN A 18 -5.60 13.21 -11.51
CA GLN A 18 -4.49 12.45 -12.13
C GLN A 18 -3.32 12.17 -11.18
N LYS A 19 -3.53 12.29 -9.87
CA LYS A 19 -2.54 12.11 -8.80
C LYS A 19 -3.21 11.46 -7.60
N PHE A 20 -2.47 10.62 -6.88
CA PHE A 20 -2.95 9.93 -5.68
C PHE A 20 -1.78 9.36 -4.88
N THR A 21 -2.05 9.06 -3.61
CA THR A 21 -1.15 8.29 -2.75
C THR A 21 -1.70 6.89 -2.51
N VAL A 22 -0.81 5.92 -2.40
CA VAL A 22 -1.11 4.60 -1.83
C VAL A 22 -0.50 4.57 -0.44
N ASN A 23 -1.35 4.76 0.58
CA ASN A 23 -0.96 4.70 1.99
C ASN A 23 -1.07 3.25 2.47
N ILE A 24 0.06 2.64 2.84
CA ILE A 24 0.14 1.23 3.21
C ILE A 24 0.22 1.13 4.73
N SER A 25 -0.85 0.65 5.35
CA SER A 25 -1.02 0.52 6.79
C SER A 25 -0.41 -0.76 7.36
N ASP A 26 -0.16 -0.74 8.67
CA ASP A 26 0.14 -1.92 9.48
C ASP A 26 -1.03 -2.21 10.46
N GLU A 27 -0.79 -3.10 11.42
CA GLU A 27 -1.79 -3.52 12.42
C GLU A 27 -2.31 -2.34 13.27
N THR A 28 -1.49 -1.31 13.50
CA THR A 28 -1.79 -0.24 14.46
C THR A 28 -2.92 0.68 14.00
N SER A 29 -3.17 0.76 12.69
CA SER A 29 -4.16 1.65 12.09
C SER A 29 -5.37 0.91 11.50
N MET A 30 -5.53 -0.38 11.80
CA MET A 30 -6.55 -1.24 11.18
C MET A 30 -7.99 -0.79 11.42
N LEU A 31 -8.32 -0.27 12.60
CA LEU A 31 -9.67 0.23 12.88
C LEU A 31 -10.05 1.36 11.91
N ALA A 32 -9.16 2.34 11.73
CA ALA A 32 -9.40 3.47 10.84
C ALA A 32 -9.46 3.02 9.38
N MET A 33 -8.57 2.12 8.94
CA MET A 33 -8.57 1.61 7.57
C MET A 33 -9.82 0.81 7.24
N GLU A 34 -10.30 -0.01 8.17
CA GLU A 34 -11.54 -0.76 8.00
C GLU A 34 -12.74 0.19 7.90
N GLN A 35 -12.87 1.15 8.82
CA GLN A 35 -13.93 2.15 8.79
C GLN A 35 -13.91 2.97 7.48
N ALA A 36 -12.73 3.36 6.99
CA ALA A 36 -12.57 4.09 5.74
C ALA A 36 -13.05 3.27 4.52
N GLY A 37 -12.99 1.94 4.59
CA GLY A 37 -13.51 1.03 3.56
C GLY A 37 -15.04 0.96 3.49
N PHE A 38 -15.74 1.25 4.59
CA PHE A 38 -17.22 1.21 4.67
C PHE A 38 -17.90 2.57 4.46
N ILE A 39 -17.20 3.67 4.71
CA ILE A 39 -17.74 5.02 4.48
C ILE A 39 -17.57 5.38 3.00
N SER A 40 -18.58 5.95 2.36
CA SER A 40 -18.51 6.41 0.96
C SER A 40 -19.19 7.78 0.79
N HIS A 41 -18.76 8.55 -0.22
CA HIS A 41 -19.30 9.88 -0.55
C HIS A 41 -19.31 10.93 0.58
N GLN A 42 -18.38 10.83 1.52
CA GLN A 42 -18.20 11.78 2.62
C GLN A 42 -16.71 12.04 2.84
N GLU A 43 -16.37 13.17 3.47
CA GLU A 43 -15.04 13.39 4.02
C GLU A 43 -14.77 12.30 5.08
N LYS A 44 -13.66 11.57 4.93
CA LYS A 44 -13.33 10.41 5.76
C LYS A 44 -12.24 10.71 6.76
N LEU A 45 -11.24 11.50 6.41
CA LEU A 45 -10.02 11.64 7.19
C LEU A 45 -10.29 12.41 8.49
N GLU A 46 -10.97 13.55 8.41
CA GLU A 46 -11.37 14.33 9.58
C GLU A 46 -12.38 13.54 10.42
N ARG A 47 -13.36 12.90 9.77
CA ARG A 47 -14.37 12.08 10.46
C ARG A 47 -13.77 10.94 11.27
N LEU A 48 -12.72 10.31 10.75
CA LEU A 48 -12.04 9.19 11.39
C LEU A 48 -10.88 9.66 12.31
N GLY A 49 -10.64 10.97 12.41
CA GLY A 49 -9.54 11.52 13.18
C GLY A 49 -8.16 11.06 12.67
N VAL A 50 -8.04 10.77 11.37
CA VAL A 50 -6.79 10.34 10.77
C VAL A 50 -5.98 11.58 10.41
N HIS A 51 -4.86 11.76 11.10
CA HIS A 51 -3.90 12.81 10.79
C HIS A 51 -3.23 12.55 9.44
N TYR A 52 -3.03 13.63 8.69
CA TYR A 52 -2.38 13.59 7.39
C TYR A 52 -1.61 14.87 7.12
N GLU A 53 -0.56 14.74 6.32
CA GLU A 53 0.14 15.84 5.68
C GLU A 53 -0.24 15.91 4.20
N ILE A 54 -0.01 17.06 3.57
CA ILE A 54 -0.22 17.21 2.12
C ILE A 54 1.13 17.08 1.42
N SER A 55 1.23 16.16 0.46
CA SER A 55 2.42 16.04 -0.39
C SER A 55 2.69 17.37 -1.10
N GLU A 56 3.88 17.94 -0.91
CA GLU A 56 4.33 19.11 -1.67
C GLU A 56 4.32 18.83 -3.18
N ARG A 57 4.61 17.59 -3.57
CA ARG A 57 4.81 17.20 -4.96
C ARG A 57 3.51 16.99 -5.72
N THR A 58 2.52 16.36 -5.10
CA THR A 58 1.27 15.97 -5.75
C THR A 58 0.03 16.66 -5.22
N GLN A 59 0.13 17.34 -4.08
CA GLN A 59 -1.01 17.95 -3.38
C GLN A 59 -2.06 16.90 -2.98
N THR A 60 -1.60 15.71 -2.60
CA THR A 60 -2.44 14.60 -2.14
C THR A 60 -2.12 14.23 -0.70
N PRO A 61 -3.09 13.71 0.09
CA PRO A 61 -2.88 13.39 1.49
C PRO A 61 -1.93 12.21 1.70
N ILE A 62 -1.00 12.36 2.64
CA ILE A 62 -0.08 11.34 3.17
C ILE A 62 -0.52 11.06 4.60
N LEU A 63 -0.88 9.81 4.90
CA LEU A 63 -1.41 9.46 6.22
C LEU A 63 -0.28 9.12 7.18
N ASP A 64 -0.19 9.82 8.30
CA ASP A 64 0.85 9.61 9.32
C ASP A 64 0.78 8.20 9.92
N ALA A 65 -0.42 7.63 9.94
CA ALA A 65 -0.70 6.29 10.43
C ALA A 65 -0.22 5.16 9.50
N CYS A 66 0.39 5.48 8.36
CA CYS A 66 0.87 4.51 7.37
C CYS A 66 2.40 4.58 7.23
N PRO A 67 3.13 3.51 7.59
CA PRO A 67 4.59 3.55 7.61
C PRO A 67 5.25 3.55 6.22
N LEU A 68 4.48 3.31 5.15
CA LEU A 68 4.95 3.35 3.77
C LEU A 68 3.89 4.02 2.89
N VAL A 69 4.29 5.03 2.13
CA VAL A 69 3.41 5.73 1.18
C VAL A 69 4.06 5.80 -0.20
N LEU A 70 3.29 5.49 -1.23
CA LEU A 70 3.68 5.65 -2.63
C LEU A 70 2.95 6.86 -3.21
N ASP A 71 3.67 7.94 -3.46
CA ASP A 71 3.11 9.13 -4.09
C ASP A 71 3.14 8.98 -5.62
N CYS A 72 1.99 9.03 -6.26
CA CYS A 72 1.79 8.54 -7.61
C CYS A 72 1.15 9.59 -8.53
N ARG A 73 1.57 9.55 -9.80
CA ARG A 73 0.89 10.23 -10.91
C ARG A 73 0.37 9.21 -11.90
N VAL A 74 -0.88 9.39 -12.33
CA VAL A 74 -1.52 8.56 -13.35
C VAL A 74 -0.72 8.62 -14.65
N ASP A 75 -0.52 7.46 -15.26
CA ASP A 75 0.08 7.28 -16.58
C ASP A 75 -0.98 6.92 -17.62
N ARG A 76 -1.88 5.99 -17.28
CA ARG A 76 -3.08 5.67 -18.05
C ARG A 76 -4.15 5.02 -17.18
N ILE A 77 -5.41 5.13 -17.62
CA ILE A 77 -6.56 4.46 -17.01
C ILE A 77 -7.23 3.61 -18.09
N VAL A 78 -7.55 2.36 -17.75
CA VAL A 78 -8.39 1.46 -18.56
C VAL A 78 -9.60 1.09 -17.72
N GLU A 79 -10.80 1.30 -18.24
CA GLU A 79 -12.03 0.91 -17.56
C GLU A 79 -12.62 -0.33 -18.22
N GLU A 80 -12.82 -1.39 -17.44
CA GLU A 80 -13.32 -2.68 -17.92
C GLU A 80 -14.15 -3.32 -16.80
N ASP A 81 -15.32 -3.86 -17.15
CA ASP A 81 -16.26 -4.50 -16.22
C ASP A 81 -16.56 -3.69 -14.93
N GLY A 82 -16.65 -2.36 -15.06
CA GLY A 82 -16.93 -1.45 -13.94
C GLY A 82 -15.76 -1.22 -12.99
N ILE A 83 -14.54 -1.62 -13.36
CA ILE A 83 -13.30 -1.38 -12.64
C ILE A 83 -12.39 -0.44 -13.43
N CYS A 84 -11.88 0.59 -12.78
CA CYS A 84 -10.80 1.43 -13.28
C CYS A 84 -9.45 0.78 -12.93
N HIS A 85 -8.75 0.28 -13.96
CA HIS A 85 -7.36 -0.14 -13.89
C HIS A 85 -6.44 1.08 -14.08
N ILE A 86 -5.84 1.53 -12.99
CA ILE A 86 -5.04 2.76 -12.96
C ILE A 86 -3.56 2.38 -12.98
N PHE A 87 -2.90 2.70 -14.09
CA PHE A 87 -1.45 2.60 -14.23
C PHE A 87 -0.84 3.93 -13.83
N ALA A 88 0.17 3.89 -12.98
CA ALA A 88 0.75 5.10 -12.40
C ALA A 88 2.26 4.97 -12.27
N LYS A 89 2.93 6.13 -12.34
CA LYS A 89 4.35 6.29 -12.03
C LYS A 89 4.46 6.69 -10.56
N ILE A 90 5.28 5.95 -9.82
CA ILE A 90 5.66 6.33 -8.46
C ILE A 90 6.65 7.49 -8.59
N LEU A 91 6.23 8.65 -8.12
CA LEU A 91 7.05 9.85 -8.07
C LEU A 91 7.97 9.79 -6.84
N GLU A 92 7.43 9.39 -5.69
CA GLU A 92 8.14 9.36 -4.42
C GLU A 92 7.72 8.17 -3.56
N ARG A 93 8.63 7.75 -2.67
CA ARG A 93 8.43 6.69 -1.69
C ARG A 93 8.76 7.27 -0.32
N LEU A 94 7.74 7.44 0.50
CA LEU A 94 7.87 7.95 1.85
C LEU A 94 7.82 6.77 2.80
N VAL A 95 8.75 6.75 3.75
CA VAL A 95 8.98 5.62 4.65
C VAL A 95 9.18 6.14 6.05
N ALA A 96 8.52 5.53 7.03
CA ALA A 96 8.74 5.86 8.43
C ALA A 96 10.21 5.62 8.82
N PRO A 97 10.88 6.58 9.49
CA PRO A 97 12.33 6.52 9.74
C PRO A 97 12.80 5.24 10.44
N GLU A 98 11.98 4.65 11.30
CA GLU A 98 12.24 3.40 12.02
C GLU A 98 12.44 2.19 11.09
N LEU A 99 11.87 2.25 9.87
CA LEU A 99 12.04 1.22 8.83
C LEU A 99 13.34 1.39 8.04
N LEU A 100 14.14 2.42 8.33
CA LEU A 100 15.44 2.66 7.68
C LEU A 100 16.58 2.40 8.68
N ASP A 101 17.68 1.84 8.19
CA ASP A 101 18.96 1.79 8.92
C ASP A 101 19.72 3.12 8.82
N GLU A 102 20.86 3.21 9.52
CA GLU A 102 21.71 4.41 9.52
C GLU A 102 22.25 4.79 8.13
N LYS A 103 22.19 3.86 7.16
CA LYS A 103 22.61 4.07 5.77
C LYS A 103 21.43 4.35 4.83
N GLY A 104 20.21 4.44 5.38
CA GLY A 104 18.98 4.62 4.60
C GLY A 104 18.49 3.36 3.90
N HIS A 105 18.99 2.17 4.26
CA HIS A 105 18.48 0.92 3.71
C HIS A 105 17.22 0.46 4.46
N PHE A 106 16.31 -0.14 3.71
CA PHE A 106 15.06 -0.63 4.24
C PHE A 106 15.24 -1.89 5.11
N LYS A 107 14.78 -1.80 6.36
CA LYS A 107 14.73 -2.91 7.33
C LYS A 107 13.49 -3.77 7.08
N ASN A 108 13.58 -4.62 6.06
CA ASN A 108 12.49 -5.49 5.58
C ASN A 108 11.76 -6.26 6.70
N GLN A 109 12.49 -6.71 7.72
CA GLN A 109 11.96 -7.47 8.85
C GLN A 109 11.04 -6.68 9.79
N LEU A 110 11.04 -5.35 9.69
CA LEU A 110 10.20 -4.46 10.50
C LEU A 110 8.94 -4.02 9.76
N PHE A 111 8.94 -4.10 8.43
CA PHE A 111 7.78 -3.72 7.63
C PHE A 111 6.77 -4.86 7.58
N ALA A 112 5.67 -4.70 8.30
CA ALA A 112 4.60 -5.69 8.41
C ALA A 112 3.24 -5.09 7.98
N PRO A 113 3.03 -4.86 6.67
CA PRO A 113 1.75 -4.35 6.19
C PRO A 113 0.64 -5.37 6.42
N THR A 114 -0.59 -4.88 6.60
CA THR A 114 -1.74 -5.78 6.75
C THR A 114 -2.17 -6.36 5.41
N TYR A 115 -2.40 -7.68 5.37
CA TYR A 115 -2.86 -8.39 4.18
C TYR A 115 -4.35 -8.67 4.28
N PHE A 116 -5.14 -8.08 3.39
CA PHE A 116 -6.51 -8.53 3.19
C PHE A 116 -6.52 -9.84 2.38
N MET A 117 -7.17 -10.86 2.92
CA MET A 117 -7.41 -12.14 2.24
C MET A 117 -8.90 -12.47 2.32
N GLY A 118 -9.55 -12.55 1.16
CA GLY A 118 -10.95 -12.88 1.08
C GLY A 118 -11.23 -13.93 0.01
N ASP A 119 -12.21 -14.79 0.30
CA ASP A 119 -12.84 -15.68 -0.65
C ASP A 119 -14.38 -15.60 -0.51
N GLY A 120 -15.11 -16.50 -1.15
CA GLY A 120 -16.58 -16.55 -1.07
C GLY A 120 -17.13 -16.96 0.30
N TYR A 121 -16.28 -17.44 1.21
CA TYR A 121 -16.65 -17.93 2.54
C TYR A 121 -16.27 -16.94 3.64
N GLN A 122 -15.05 -16.40 3.63
CA GLN A 122 -14.54 -15.52 4.66
C GLN A 122 -13.70 -14.38 4.11
N ARG A 123 -13.64 -13.28 4.86
CA ARG A 123 -12.79 -12.11 4.63
C ARG A 123 -12.01 -11.86 5.91
N VAL A 124 -10.69 -11.96 5.83
CA VAL A 124 -9.80 -11.92 6.99
C VAL A 124 -8.60 -11.02 6.71
N TYR A 125 -8.02 -10.47 7.77
CA TYR A 125 -6.72 -9.81 7.72
C TYR A 125 -5.63 -10.76 8.22
N ARG A 126 -4.46 -10.71 7.59
CA ARG A 126 -3.26 -11.45 8.01
C ARG A 126 -2.09 -10.51 8.23
N TYR A 127 -1.24 -10.91 9.15
CA TYR A 127 -0.03 -10.17 9.55
C TYR A 127 1.22 -10.99 9.24
N LEU A 128 2.29 -10.30 8.87
CA LEU A 128 3.60 -10.92 8.68
C LEU A 128 4.33 -11.05 10.01
N ASP A 129 5.18 -12.06 10.10
CA ASP A 129 6.21 -12.12 11.14
C ASP A 129 7.55 -11.55 10.62
N LYS A 130 8.57 -11.56 11.49
CA LYS A 130 9.87 -10.94 11.22
C LYS A 130 10.81 -11.78 10.35
N ARG A 131 10.39 -12.95 9.84
CA ARG A 131 11.27 -13.83 9.06
C ARG A 131 11.54 -13.22 7.68
N VAL A 132 12.82 -13.15 7.33
CA VAL A 132 13.29 -12.65 6.03
C VAL A 132 14.39 -13.56 5.49
N ASP A 133 14.24 -14.01 4.24
CA ASP A 133 15.26 -14.74 3.50
C ASP A 133 15.79 -13.86 2.34
N MET A 134 17.11 -13.89 2.10
CA MET A 134 17.67 -13.22 0.94
C MET A 134 17.20 -13.88 -0.35
N LYS A 135 16.83 -13.07 -1.35
CA LYS A 135 16.52 -13.57 -2.70
C LYS A 135 17.64 -14.47 -3.22
N GLY A 136 17.27 -15.64 -3.72
CA GLY A 136 18.21 -16.64 -4.24
C GLY A 136 18.87 -17.53 -3.19
N SER A 137 18.60 -17.34 -1.88
CA SER A 137 19.10 -18.24 -0.83
C SER A 137 18.65 -19.69 -1.06
N PHE A 138 17.41 -19.90 -1.50
CA PHE A 138 16.86 -21.22 -1.80
C PHE A 138 17.55 -21.93 -2.97
N ILE A 139 17.86 -21.21 -4.06
CA ILE A 139 18.61 -21.75 -5.20
C ILE A 139 20.03 -22.15 -4.77
N LYS A 140 20.68 -21.31 -3.96
CA LYS A 140 22.01 -21.61 -3.40
C LYS A 140 21.98 -22.85 -2.50
N LYS A 141 20.94 -23.00 -1.67
CA LYS A 141 20.72 -24.18 -0.82
C LYS A 141 20.52 -25.44 -1.66
N ALA A 142 19.74 -25.37 -2.74
CA ALA A 142 19.52 -26.50 -3.66
C ALA A 142 20.81 -26.94 -4.37
N ARG A 143 21.56 -26.01 -4.99
CA ARG A 143 22.83 -26.35 -5.69
C ARG A 143 23.89 -27.01 -4.79
N LYS A 144 23.97 -26.61 -3.52
CA LYS A 144 24.89 -27.23 -2.54
C LYS A 144 24.48 -28.66 -2.17
N LYS A 145 23.20 -29.01 -2.32
CA LYS A 145 22.69 -30.35 -2.08
C LYS A 145 23.06 -31.29 -3.24
N ASP A 146 23.03 -30.78 -4.48
CA ASP A 146 23.36 -31.55 -5.69
C ASP A 146 24.87 -31.76 -5.88
N GLY A 147 25.71 -30.81 -5.43
CA GLY A 147 27.17 -30.94 -5.47
C GLY A 147 27.80 -31.75 -4.33
N LYS A 148 26.99 -32.51 -3.57
CA LYS A 148 27.43 -33.40 -2.48
C LYS A 148 27.35 -34.90 -2.84
N ASN A 149 27.22 -35.23 -4.13
CA ASN A 149 27.41 -36.58 -4.68
C ASN A 149 28.70 -36.65 -5.48
#